data_AF-A0A9W9AC63-F1
#
_entry.id   AF-A0A9W9AC63-F1
#
_cell.length_a   1.000
_cell.length_b   1.000
_cell.length_c   1.000
_cell.angle_alpha   90.00
_cell.angle_beta   90.00
_cell.angle_gamma   90.00
#
_symmetry.space_group_name_H-M   'P 1'
#
loop_
_entity.id
_entity.type
_entity.pdbx_description
1 polymer ?
#
loop_
_entity_poly.entity_id
_entity_poly.type
_entity_poly.pdbx_seq_one_letter_code
_entity_poly.pdbx_strand_id
1 'polypeptide(L)'
;MTRTARAAFPRAIIKDRSQSRSGFSKVMKKGGAGSHNWGKLGEIESDERELEYDSEGESAQLSSDALQDVPPPRKRSTSVPNEKEIEAAKQLRKNALSGGVDLAAIARTSVAVSSPPRSRISDTSI
;
A
#
# COMPACT_ATOMS: atom_id res chain seq x y z
N MET A 1 24.16 -7.04 7.87
CA MET A 1 24.12 -6.70 9.32
C MET A 1 25.44 -7.11 9.95
N THR A 2 26.27 -6.16 10.36
CA THR A 2 27.60 -6.43 10.94
C THR A 2 27.53 -6.43 12.47
N ARG A 3 27.86 -7.57 13.09
CA ARG A 3 28.01 -7.66 14.56
C ARG A 3 29.38 -7.11 14.94
N THR A 4 29.44 -5.88 15.45
CA THR A 4 30.69 -5.28 15.93
C THR A 4 31.04 -5.81 17.34
N ALA A 5 32.32 -5.81 17.72
CA ALA A 5 32.73 -6.17 19.09
C ALA A 5 32.02 -5.31 20.16
N ARG A 6 31.61 -4.09 19.81
CA ARG A 6 30.81 -3.21 20.67
C ARG A 6 29.39 -3.71 20.93
N ALA A 7 28.82 -4.50 20.02
CA ALA A 7 27.51 -5.13 20.21
C ALA A 7 27.55 -6.29 21.22
N ALA A 8 28.74 -6.87 21.48
CA ALA A 8 28.93 -7.92 22.48
C ALA A 8 29.06 -7.39 23.92
N PHE A 9 29.13 -6.06 24.12
CA PHE A 9 29.17 -5.50 25.46
C PHE A 9 27.85 -5.77 26.21
N PRO A 10 27.88 -6.14 27.50
CA PRO A 10 26.69 -6.53 28.25
C PRO A 10 25.62 -5.42 28.30
N ARG A 11 26.05 -4.14 28.38
CA ARG A 11 25.13 -3.00 28.31
C ARG A 11 24.48 -2.82 26.94
N ALA A 12 25.18 -3.17 25.86
CA ALA A 12 24.62 -3.13 24.52
C ALA A 12 23.55 -4.23 24.38
N ILE A 13 23.85 -5.45 24.82
CA ILE A 13 22.90 -6.58 24.83
C ILE A 13 21.63 -6.23 25.61
N ILE A 14 21.75 -5.61 26.78
CA ILE A 14 20.58 -5.21 27.60
C ILE A 14 19.70 -4.19 26.85
N LYS A 15 20.32 -3.25 26.12
CA LYS A 15 19.62 -2.19 25.40
C LYS A 15 19.02 -2.64 24.07
N ASP A 16 19.61 -3.67 23.46
CA ASP A 16 19.18 -4.28 22.19
C ASP A 16 18.00 -5.24 22.37
N ARG A 17 17.59 -5.52 23.61
CA ARG A 17 16.38 -6.30 23.88
C ARG A 17 15.17 -5.54 23.33
N SER A 18 14.30 -6.23 22.60
CA SER A 18 13.00 -5.71 22.12
C SER A 18 11.98 -5.45 23.26
N GLN A 19 12.45 -5.41 24.50
CA GLN A 19 11.67 -5.12 25.69
C GLN A 19 11.44 -3.62 25.82
N SER A 20 10.18 -3.23 26.00
CA SER A 20 9.82 -1.82 26.16
C SER A 20 10.38 -1.25 27.46
N ARG A 21 10.96 -0.05 27.40
CA ARG A 21 11.44 0.71 28.57
C ARG A 21 10.37 1.61 29.20
N SER A 22 9.21 1.72 28.56
CA SER A 22 8.16 2.68 28.96
C SER A 22 7.22 2.18 30.06
N GLY A 23 7.45 0.97 30.60
CA GLY A 23 6.58 0.37 31.62
C GLY A 23 5.23 -0.14 31.09
N PHE A 24 4.87 0.18 29.85
CA PHE A 24 3.67 -0.36 29.21
C PHE A 24 3.91 -1.80 28.75
N SER A 25 3.03 -2.71 29.18
CA SER A 25 3.04 -4.10 28.76
C SER A 25 2.64 -4.21 27.27
N LYS A 26 3.33 -5.05 26.52
CA LYS A 26 3.02 -5.31 25.10
C LYS A 26 1.92 -6.38 24.92
N VAL A 27 1.03 -6.49 25.89
CA VAL A 27 -0.08 -7.45 25.87
C VAL A 27 -1.09 -6.97 24.84
N MET A 28 -1.42 -7.83 23.87
CA MET A 28 -2.49 -7.55 22.94
C MET A 28 -3.81 -7.50 23.70
N LYS A 29 -4.50 -6.36 23.63
CA LYS A 29 -5.84 -6.24 24.21
C LYS A 29 -6.78 -7.21 23.52
N LYS A 30 -7.58 -7.93 24.31
CA LYS A 30 -8.56 -8.91 23.83
C LYS A 30 -7.96 -9.98 22.90
N GLY A 31 -6.66 -10.31 23.06
CA GLY A 31 -5.99 -11.33 22.25
C GLY A 31 -5.90 -11.02 20.75
N GLY A 32 -6.03 -9.75 20.36
CA GLY A 32 -6.04 -9.36 18.94
C GLY A 32 -7.41 -9.40 18.27
N ALA A 33 -8.49 -9.76 19.00
CA ALA A 33 -9.84 -9.78 18.44
C ALA A 33 -10.44 -8.37 18.24
N GLY A 34 -11.24 -8.20 17.19
CA GLY A 34 -12.01 -6.97 16.90
C GLY A 34 -11.62 -6.30 15.57
N SER A 35 -12.52 -5.46 15.04
CA SER A 35 -12.47 -4.90 13.68
C SER A 35 -11.22 -4.11 13.31
N HIS A 36 -10.55 -3.50 14.29
CA HIS A 36 -9.34 -2.70 14.08
C HIS A 36 -8.07 -3.36 14.64
N ASN A 37 -8.19 -4.60 15.12
CA ASN A 37 -7.05 -5.39 15.57
C ASN A 37 -6.62 -6.38 14.47
N TRP A 38 -5.50 -7.06 14.70
CA TRP A 38 -4.87 -7.93 13.70
C TRP A 38 -5.50 -9.32 13.59
N GLY A 39 -6.67 -9.53 14.19
CA GLY A 39 -7.31 -10.84 14.29
C GLY A 39 -6.77 -11.67 15.45
N LYS A 40 -7.54 -12.69 15.83
CA LYS A 40 -7.19 -13.65 16.89
C LYS A 40 -6.64 -14.91 16.24
N LEU A 41 -5.48 -15.37 16.71
CA LEU A 41 -4.74 -16.51 16.13
C LEU A 41 -5.51 -17.84 16.01
N GLY A 42 -6.63 -18.01 16.72
CA GLY A 42 -7.46 -19.22 16.67
C GLY A 42 -8.80 -19.08 15.95
N GLU A 43 -9.14 -17.88 15.46
CA GLU A 43 -10.39 -17.61 14.72
C GLU A 43 -10.15 -17.47 13.21
N ILE A 44 -8.90 -17.55 12.76
CA ILE A 44 -8.54 -17.40 11.34
C ILE A 44 -9.20 -18.48 10.48
N GLU A 45 -9.24 -19.73 10.93
CA GLU A 45 -9.81 -20.85 10.16
C GLU A 45 -11.34 -20.74 9.99
N SER A 46 -12.04 -20.17 10.98
CA SER A 46 -13.48 -19.89 10.85
C SER A 46 -13.74 -18.72 9.92
N ASP A 47 -12.93 -17.66 10.02
CA ASP A 47 -13.08 -16.46 9.20
C ASP A 47 -12.80 -16.78 7.71
N GLU A 48 -11.79 -17.62 7.42
CA GLU A 48 -11.50 -18.07 6.05
C GLU A 48 -12.66 -18.86 5.44
N ARG A 49 -13.27 -19.77 6.21
CA ARG A 49 -14.43 -20.55 5.77
C ARG A 49 -15.65 -19.66 5.54
N GLU A 50 -15.91 -18.69 6.40
CA GLU A 50 -17.05 -17.77 6.25
C GLU A 50 -16.90 -16.88 5.01
N LEU A 51 -15.69 -16.41 4.71
CA LEU A 51 -15.39 -15.65 3.49
C LEU A 51 -15.57 -16.47 2.21
N GLU A 52 -15.26 -17.77 2.23
CA GLU A 52 -15.51 -18.67 1.09
C GLU A 52 -17.01 -18.77 0.79
N TYR A 53 -17.85 -18.92 1.82
CA TYR A 53 -19.31 -18.97 1.65
C TYR A 53 -19.93 -17.64 1.21
N ASP A 54 -19.44 -16.49 1.70
CA ASP A 54 -19.95 -15.17 1.30
C ASP A 54 -19.56 -14.84 -0.16
N SER A 55 -18.34 -15.21 -0.58
CA SER A 55 -17.89 -15.07 -1.97
C SER A 55 -18.75 -15.89 -2.94
N GLU A 56 -19.16 -17.10 -2.57
CA GLU A 56 -20.03 -17.94 -3.40
C GLU A 56 -21.48 -17.43 -3.45
N GLY A 57 -21.94 -16.70 -2.41
CA GLY A 57 -23.27 -16.10 -2.35
C GLY A 57 -23.40 -14.78 -3.13
N GLU A 58 -22.41 -13.89 -3.03
CA GLU A 58 -22.43 -12.58 -3.70
C GLU A 58 -22.26 -12.70 -5.22
N SER A 59 -21.49 -13.69 -5.68
CA SER A 59 -21.27 -13.94 -7.11
C SER A 59 -22.52 -14.43 -7.86
N ALA A 60 -23.52 -14.97 -7.14
CA ALA A 60 -24.81 -15.36 -7.71
C ALA A 60 -25.88 -14.24 -7.71
N GLN A 61 -25.70 -13.19 -6.90
CA GLN A 61 -26.66 -12.08 -6.75
C GLN A 61 -26.39 -10.86 -7.66
N LEU A 62 -25.29 -10.84 -8.40
CA LEU A 62 -25.11 -9.96 -9.56
C LEU A 62 -25.97 -10.46 -10.74
N SER A 63 -27.29 -10.42 -10.55
CA SER A 63 -28.30 -10.71 -11.55
C SER A 63 -28.17 -9.76 -12.74
N SER A 64 -27.67 -10.29 -13.85
CA SER A 64 -28.01 -10.10 -15.29
C SER A 64 -28.49 -8.77 -15.89
N ASP A 65 -28.93 -7.77 -15.12
CA ASP A 65 -29.55 -6.53 -15.64
C ASP A 65 -28.59 -5.32 -15.65
N ALA A 66 -27.49 -5.39 -14.89
CA ALA A 66 -26.46 -4.35 -14.86
C ALA A 66 -25.33 -4.52 -15.92
N LEU A 67 -25.39 -5.57 -16.74
CA LEU A 67 -24.30 -5.96 -17.67
C LEU A 67 -24.45 -5.42 -19.10
N GLN A 68 -25.51 -4.66 -19.43
CA GLN A 68 -25.69 -4.18 -20.80
C GLN A 68 -25.03 -2.83 -21.12
N ASP A 69 -24.54 -2.07 -20.12
CA ASP A 69 -23.95 -0.74 -20.35
C ASP A 69 -22.55 -0.56 -19.73
N VAL A 70 -21.90 -1.65 -19.31
CA VAL A 70 -20.50 -1.59 -18.88
C VAL A 70 -19.63 -1.68 -20.12
N PRO A 71 -18.95 -0.59 -20.55
CA PRO A 71 -18.00 -0.68 -21.65
C PRO A 71 -16.94 -1.73 -21.29
N PRO A 72 -16.50 -2.55 -22.25
CA PRO A 72 -15.54 -3.62 -21.99
C PRO A 72 -14.32 -3.04 -21.27
N PRO A 73 -13.71 -3.78 -20.33
CA PRO A 73 -12.54 -3.31 -19.58
C PRO A 73 -11.51 -2.82 -20.59
N ARG A 74 -11.32 -1.49 -20.63
CA ARG A 74 -10.41 -0.87 -21.57
C ARG A 74 -9.04 -1.42 -21.26
N LYS A 75 -8.50 -2.23 -22.17
CA LYS A 75 -7.12 -2.74 -22.08
C LYS A 75 -6.24 -1.53 -21.83
N ARG A 76 -5.55 -1.52 -20.68
CA ARG A 76 -4.64 -0.44 -20.31
C ARG A 76 -3.56 -0.40 -21.38
N SER A 77 -3.62 0.57 -22.29
CA SER A 77 -2.63 0.71 -23.34
C SER A 77 -1.30 1.01 -22.67
N THR A 78 -0.38 0.05 -22.68
CA THR A 78 0.96 0.16 -22.12
C THR A 78 1.88 1.02 -22.99
N SER A 79 1.33 1.82 -23.90
CA SER A 79 2.11 2.74 -24.72
C SER A 79 2.76 3.76 -23.80
N VAL A 80 4.09 3.78 -23.80
CA VAL A 80 4.88 4.82 -23.16
C VAL A 80 4.45 6.15 -23.80
N PRO A 81 3.97 7.14 -23.01
CA PRO A 81 3.55 8.43 -23.55
C PRO A 81 4.74 9.13 -24.20
N ASN A 82 4.49 9.83 -25.30
CA ASN A 82 5.52 10.57 -26.02
C ASN A 82 5.98 11.79 -25.18
N GLU A 83 7.20 12.30 -25.40
CA GLU A 83 7.75 13.42 -24.60
C GLU A 83 6.84 14.66 -24.62
N LYS A 84 6.24 14.96 -25.78
CA LYS A 84 5.26 16.06 -25.93
C LYS A 84 4.01 15.87 -25.05
N GLU A 85 3.56 14.63 -24.89
CA GLU A 85 2.40 14.29 -24.07
C GLU A 85 2.73 14.40 -22.57
N ILE A 86 3.96 14.05 -22.21
CA ILE A 86 4.48 14.18 -20.84
C ILE A 86 4.56 15.66 -20.43
N GLU A 87 5.03 16.54 -21.32
CA GLU A 87 5.09 17.98 -21.05
C GLU A 87 3.69 18.61 -20.91
N ALA A 88 2.77 18.29 -21.80
CA ALA A 88 1.38 18.74 -21.72
C ALA A 88 0.70 18.26 -20.42
N ALA A 89 0.91 16.99 -20.05
CA ALA A 89 0.43 16.42 -18.79
C ALA A 89 0.99 17.16 -17.56
N LYS A 90 2.28 17.53 -17.57
CA LYS A 90 2.90 18.32 -16.50
C LYS A 90 2.29 19.72 -16.40
N GLN A 91 2.01 20.38 -17.52
CA GLN A 91 1.37 21.70 -17.54
C GLN A 91 -0.06 21.67 -17.00
N LEU A 92 -0.86 20.68 -17.43
CA LEU A 92 -2.23 20.49 -16.92
C LEU A 92 -2.25 20.31 -15.40
N ARG A 93 -1.33 19.50 -14.84
CA ARG A 93 -1.24 19.31 -13.37
C ARG A 93 -0.75 20.54 -12.63
N LYS A 94 0.15 21.34 -13.22
CA LYS A 94 0.61 22.60 -12.62
C LYS A 94 -0.53 23.62 -12.52
N ASN A 95 -1.37 23.70 -13.55
CA ASN A 95 -2.49 24.64 -13.61
C ASN A 95 -3.72 24.14 -12.83
N ALA A 96 -3.77 22.85 -12.50
CA ALA A 96 -4.83 22.26 -11.68
C ALA A 96 -4.85 22.77 -10.23
N LEU A 97 -3.80 23.42 -9.73
CA LEU A 97 -3.79 23.93 -8.35
C LEU A 97 -4.61 25.23 -8.18
N SER A 98 -4.96 25.92 -9.26
CA SER A 98 -5.52 27.28 -9.22
C SER A 98 -7.02 27.38 -9.55
N GLY A 99 -7.79 26.28 -9.56
CA GLY A 99 -9.22 26.32 -9.90
C GLY A 99 -9.97 25.00 -9.71
N GLY A 100 -11.17 24.90 -10.30
CA GLY A 100 -11.99 23.68 -10.29
C GLY A 100 -11.29 22.53 -11.01
N VAL A 101 -10.85 21.53 -10.24
CA VAL A 101 -9.95 20.49 -10.69
C VAL A 101 -10.72 19.32 -11.30
N ASP A 102 -10.47 19.03 -12.57
CA ASP A 102 -10.93 17.78 -13.18
C ASP A 102 -10.06 16.61 -12.71
N LEU A 103 -10.57 15.88 -11.72
CA LEU A 103 -9.92 14.70 -11.15
C LEU A 103 -9.70 13.60 -12.19
N ALA A 104 -10.58 13.49 -13.20
CA ALA A 104 -10.45 12.50 -14.26
C ALA A 104 -9.24 12.79 -15.15
N ALA A 105 -8.97 14.07 -15.45
CA ALA A 105 -7.77 14.48 -16.18
C ALA A 105 -6.47 14.19 -15.40
N ILE A 106 -6.49 14.36 -14.07
CA ILE A 106 -5.36 14.01 -13.19
C ILE A 106 -5.09 12.50 -13.19
N ALA A 107 -6.14 11.68 -13.12
CA ALA A 107 -6.01 10.23 -13.15
C ALA A 107 -5.36 9.75 -14.45
N ARG A 108 -5.80 10.29 -15.60
CA ARG A 108 -5.26 9.97 -16.94
C ARG A 108 -3.78 10.34 -17.11
N THR A 109 -3.33 11.42 -16.47
CA THR A 109 -1.96 11.94 -16.63
C THR A 109 -0.97 11.45 -15.56
N SER A 110 -1.39 10.53 -14.68
CA SER A 110 -0.61 10.09 -13.50
C SER A 110 0.76 9.50 -13.84
N VAL A 111 0.86 8.82 -14.99
CA VAL A 111 2.09 8.18 -15.49
C VAL A 111 3.20 9.21 -15.75
N ALA A 112 2.87 10.45 -16.15
CA ALA A 112 3.83 11.47 -16.54
C ALA A 112 4.71 12.01 -15.38
N VAL A 113 4.36 11.71 -14.12
CA VAL A 113 5.05 12.19 -12.92
C VAL A 113 5.66 11.04 -12.09
N SER A 114 5.50 9.79 -12.54
CA SER A 114 6.04 8.62 -11.84
C SER A 114 7.57 8.56 -11.99
N SER A 115 8.29 9.25 -11.10
CA SER A 115 9.74 9.09 -10.96
C SER A 115 10.02 8.18 -9.77
N PRO A 116 10.81 7.11 -9.94
CA PRO A 116 11.19 6.26 -8.82
C PRO A 116 12.01 7.05 -7.79
N PRO A 117 11.91 6.73 -6.49
CA PRO A 117 12.68 7.41 -5.46
C PRO A 117 14.18 7.28 -5.75
N ARG A 118 14.89 8.41 -5.81
CA ARG A 118 16.32 8.47 -6.10
C ARG A 118 17.10 7.82 -4.96
N SER A 119 17.54 6.57 -5.13
CA SER A 119 18.41 5.91 -4.15
C SER A 119 19.73 6.67 -4.08
N ARG A 120 19.99 7.38 -2.97
CA ARG A 120 21.31 7.96 -2.72
C ARG A 120 22.25 6.82 -2.32
N ILE A 121 22.96 6.27 -3.30
CA ILE A 121 24.12 5.43 -3.05
C ILE A 121 25.25 6.42 -2.74
N SER A 122 25.63 6.54 -1.47
CA SER A 122 26.81 7.31 -1.08
C SER A 122 28.04 6.43 -1.30
N ASP A 123 28.71 6.63 -2.44
CA ASP A 123 30.04 6.07 -2.69
C ASP A 123 31.00 6.57 -1.59
N THR A 124 31.44 5.64 -0.75
CA THR A 124 32.52 5.86 0.20
C THR A 124 33.72 5.11 -0.35
N SER A 125 34.55 5.83 -1.11
CA SER A 125 35.87 5.37 -1.53
C SER A 125 36.75 5.18 -0.30
N ILE A 126 37.33 3.98 -0.18
CA ILE A 126 38.55 3.70 0.60
C ILE A 126 39.60 3.26 -0.41
#